data_AF-A0A7J8IYP8-F1
#
_entry.id   AF-A0A7J8IYP8-F1
#
_cell.length_a   1.000
_cell.length_b   1.000
_cell.length_c   1.000
_cell.angle_alpha   90.00
_cell.angle_beta   90.00
_cell.angle_gamma   90.00
#
_symmetry.space_group_name_H-M   'P 1'
#
loop_
_entity.id
_entity.type
_entity.pdbx_description
1 polymer ?
#
loop_
_entity_poly.entity_id
_entity_poly.type
_entity_poly.pdbx_seq_one_letter_code
_entity_poly.pdbx_strand_id
1 'polypeptide(L)'
;MKHVVKLNKIIMKSQQESWDLEKKLLDVKKKRFELKRASESKFLEIQTEKNKQKDDLDSMENSDKIKTLQQKLQVEIQITTVIQHVFQNLILGSKVNWAEDSAFKETVLQLEKNLTML
;
A
#
# COMPACT_ATOMS: atom_id res chain seq x y z
N MET A 1 25.03 -16.58 -72.47
CA MET A 1 24.18 -15.40 -72.18
C MET A 1 23.03 -15.69 -71.20
N LYS A 2 22.19 -16.72 -71.40
CA LYS A 2 21.05 -17.05 -70.49
C LYS A 2 21.43 -17.26 -69.01
N HIS A 3 22.55 -17.92 -68.72
CA HIS A 3 23.01 -18.16 -67.34
C HIS A 3 23.42 -16.87 -66.60
N VAL A 4 24.04 -15.92 -67.31
CA VAL A 4 24.43 -14.61 -66.75
C VAL A 4 23.20 -13.79 -66.36
N VAL A 5 22.16 -13.80 -67.21
CA VAL A 5 20.89 -13.12 -66.92
C VAL A 5 20.19 -13.76 -65.72
N LYS A 6 20.18 -15.10 -65.62
CA LYS A 6 19.60 -15.82 -64.48
C LYS A 6 20.32 -15.49 -63.17
N LEU A 7 21.66 -15.45 -63.18
CA LEU A 7 22.47 -15.10 -62.01
C LEU A 7 22.19 -13.67 -61.55
N ASN A 8 22.19 -12.69 -62.47
CA ASN A 8 21.87 -11.30 -62.14
C ASN A 8 20.50 -11.14 -61.50
N LYS A 9 19.47 -11.87 -61.99
CA LYS A 9 18.14 -11.83 -61.39
C LYS A 9 18.13 -12.32 -59.93
N ILE A 10 18.94 -13.34 -59.61
CA ILE A 10 19.07 -13.86 -58.24
C ILE A 10 19.82 -12.86 -57.37
N ILE A 11 20.90 -12.25 -57.88
CA ILE A 11 21.68 -11.22 -57.17
C ILE A 11 20.78 -10.02 -56.84
N MET A 12 20.04 -9.49 -57.82
CA MET A 12 19.13 -8.37 -57.60
C MET A 12 18.05 -8.70 -56.56
N LYS A 13 17.50 -9.93 -56.59
CA LYS A 13 16.52 -10.36 -55.60
C LYS A 13 17.11 -10.41 -54.19
N SER A 14 18.31 -10.98 -54.04
CA SER A 14 19.02 -11.05 -52.76
C SER A 14 19.36 -9.66 -52.22
N GLN A 15 19.77 -8.73 -53.09
CA GLN A 15 20.03 -7.33 -52.70
C GLN A 15 18.76 -6.63 -52.23
N GLN A 16 17.64 -6.82 -52.92
CA GLN A 16 16.35 -6.24 -52.51
C GLN A 16 15.90 -6.80 -51.15
N GLU A 17 16.01 -8.11 -50.94
CA GLU A 17 15.70 -8.75 -49.65
C GLU A 17 16.59 -8.21 -48.52
N SER A 18 17.87 -7.98 -48.79
CA SER A 18 18.80 -7.38 -47.83
C SER A 18 18.38 -5.96 -47.43
N TRP A 19 18.00 -5.12 -48.39
CA TRP A 19 17.53 -3.75 -48.12
C TRP A 19 16.22 -3.74 -47.33
N ASP A 20 15.29 -4.63 -47.66
CA ASP A 20 14.02 -4.75 -46.93
C ASP A 20 14.25 -5.20 -45.47
N LEU A 21 15.20 -6.12 -45.25
CA LEU A 21 15.60 -6.56 -43.90
C LEU A 21 16.30 -5.46 -43.12
N GLU A 22 17.21 -4.71 -43.74
CA GLU A 22 17.88 -3.56 -43.10
C GLU A 22 16.88 -2.49 -42.66
N LYS A 23 15.88 -2.19 -43.50
CA LYS A 23 14.82 -1.24 -43.17
C LYS A 23 14.00 -1.71 -41.97
N LYS A 24 13.60 -2.99 -41.94
CA LYS A 24 12.89 -3.58 -40.80
C LYS A 24 13.75 -3.55 -39.53
N LEU A 25 15.05 -3.82 -39.64
CA LEU A 25 15.97 -3.75 -38.51
C LEU A 25 16.06 -2.34 -37.94
N LEU A 26 16.10 -1.31 -38.81
CA LEU A 26 16.11 0.08 -38.39
C LEU A 26 14.82 0.46 -37.64
N ASP A 27 13.66 0.03 -38.15
CA ASP A 27 12.37 0.28 -37.48
C ASP A 27 12.30 -0.39 -36.11
N VAL A 28 12.78 -1.63 -35.97
CA VAL A 28 12.86 -2.33 -34.69
C VAL A 28 13.78 -1.60 -33.71
N LYS A 29 14.95 -1.12 -34.18
CA LYS A 29 15.88 -0.34 -33.35
C LYS A 29 15.25 0.96 -32.86
N LYS A 30 14.49 1.66 -33.72
CA LYS A 30 13.79 2.89 -33.35
C LYS A 30 12.73 2.64 -32.28
N LYS A 31 11.87 1.63 -32.48
CA LYS A 31 10.86 1.22 -31.48
C LYS A 31 11.49 0.83 -30.14
N ARG A 32 12.58 0.06 -30.17
CA ARG A 32 13.33 -0.31 -28.96
C ARG A 32 13.87 0.91 -28.22
N PHE A 33 14.37 1.91 -28.95
CA PHE A 33 14.89 3.14 -28.34
C PHE A 33 13.78 3.97 -27.67
N GLU A 34 12.63 4.11 -28.32
CA GLU A 34 11.46 4.80 -27.76
C GLU A 34 10.96 4.11 -26.48
N LEU A 35 10.86 2.77 -26.50
CA LEU A 35 10.51 1.97 -25.33
C LEU A 35 11.50 2.15 -24.18
N LYS A 36 12.81 2.17 -24.48
CA LYS A 36 13.85 2.38 -23.46
C LYS A 36 13.68 3.74 -22.78
N ARG A 37 13.48 4.82 -23.55
CA ARG A 37 13.23 6.15 -22.97
C ARG A 37 11.94 6.19 -22.13
N ALA A 38 10.87 5.59 -22.62
CA ALA A 38 9.61 5.54 -21.87
C ALA A 38 9.77 4.76 -20.55
N SER A 39 10.50 3.64 -20.57
CA SER A 39 10.81 2.87 -19.36
C SER A 39 11.64 3.66 -18.36
N GLU A 40 12.68 4.37 -18.82
CA GLU A 40 13.52 5.21 -17.96
C GLU A 40 12.70 6.32 -17.29
N SER A 41 11.83 6.98 -18.05
CA SER A 41 10.93 8.02 -17.51
C SER A 41 9.97 7.46 -16.45
N LYS A 42 9.32 6.32 -16.72
CA LYS A 42 8.42 5.69 -15.74
C LYS A 42 9.14 5.21 -14.50
N PHE A 43 10.37 4.72 -14.65
CA PHE A 43 11.17 4.30 -13.51
C PHE A 43 11.49 5.47 -12.58
N LEU A 44 11.85 6.62 -13.14
CA LEU A 44 12.07 7.85 -12.36
C LEU A 44 10.80 8.30 -11.64
N GLU A 45 9.65 8.29 -12.33
CA GLU A 45 8.35 8.64 -11.73
C GLU A 45 8.01 7.72 -10.54
N ILE A 46 8.19 6.40 -10.70
CA ILE A 46 7.98 5.43 -9.61
C ILE A 46 8.90 5.73 -8.42
N GLN A 47 10.17 6.05 -8.68
CA GLN A 47 11.12 6.36 -7.62
C GLN A 47 10.75 7.65 -6.88
N THR A 48 10.34 8.68 -7.60
CA THR A 48 9.90 9.95 -7.02
C THR A 48 8.65 9.77 -6.16
N GLU A 49 7.64 9.06 -6.67
CA GLU A 49 6.40 8.82 -5.91
C GLU A 49 6.66 7.95 -4.67
N LYS A 50 7.52 6.95 -4.77
CA LYS A 50 7.92 6.12 -3.63
C LYS A 50 8.60 6.94 -2.53
N ASN A 51 9.48 7.87 -2.90
CA ASN A 51 10.14 8.75 -1.93
C ASN A 51 9.12 9.69 -1.27
N LYS A 52 8.22 10.26 -2.05
CA LYS A 52 7.15 11.12 -1.53
C LYS A 52 6.25 10.39 -0.54
N GLN A 53 5.82 9.17 -0.85
CA GLN A 53 5.01 8.35 0.07
C GLN A 53 5.75 8.09 1.38
N LYS A 54 7.06 7.84 1.31
CA LYS A 54 7.87 7.65 2.52
C LYS A 54 7.93 8.92 3.35
N ASP A 55 8.19 10.06 2.73
CA ASP A 55 8.26 11.36 3.42
C ASP A 55 6.89 11.73 4.04
N ASP A 56 5.79 11.46 3.33
CA ASP A 56 4.43 11.69 3.83
C ASP A 56 4.16 10.79 5.06
N LEU A 57 4.55 9.51 5.01
CA LEU A 57 4.38 8.58 6.13
C LEU A 57 5.22 8.99 7.35
N ASP A 58 6.50 9.33 7.13
CA ASP A 58 7.42 9.80 8.17
C ASP A 58 6.91 11.11 8.79
N SER A 59 6.30 12.00 7.99
CA SER A 59 5.68 13.24 8.49
C SER A 59 4.42 12.99 9.31
N MET A 60 3.62 11.98 8.94
CA MET A 60 2.40 11.61 9.65
C MET A 60 2.74 10.95 10.99
N GLU A 61 3.65 9.98 11.01
CA GLU A 61 4.11 9.30 12.23
C GLU A 61 4.75 10.28 13.22
N ASN A 62 5.51 11.26 12.70
CA ASN A 62 6.10 12.31 13.52
C ASN A 62 5.15 13.48 13.82
N SER A 63 3.90 13.44 13.37
CA SER A 63 2.98 14.53 13.64
C SER A 63 2.64 14.59 15.13
N ASP A 64 2.99 15.71 15.76
CA ASP A 64 2.68 15.97 17.17
C ASP A 64 1.18 15.85 17.47
N LYS A 65 0.32 16.05 16.47
CA LYS A 65 -1.13 15.85 16.55
C LYS A 65 -1.52 14.39 16.82
N ILE A 66 -0.89 13.42 16.15
CA ILE A 66 -1.19 11.99 16.39
C ILE A 66 -0.69 11.57 17.77
N LYS A 67 0.53 12.00 18.15
CA LYS A 67 1.09 11.73 19.48
C LYS A 67 0.21 12.30 20.59
N THR A 68 -0.26 13.54 20.45
CA THR A 68 -1.16 14.17 21.43
C THR A 68 -2.53 13.51 21.48
N LEU A 69 -3.08 13.04 20.36
CA LEU A 69 -4.32 12.27 20.33
C LEU A 69 -4.17 10.91 21.05
N GLN A 70 -3.07 10.20 20.81
CA GLN A 70 -2.76 8.94 21.51
C GLN A 70 -2.64 9.15 23.02
N GLN A 71 -1.95 10.20 23.45
CA GLN A 71 -1.83 10.55 24.88
C GLN A 71 -3.19 10.87 25.50
N LYS A 72 -4.04 11.66 24.83
CA LYS A 72 -5.40 11.96 25.30
C LYS A 72 -6.24 10.70 25.41
N LEU A 73 -6.21 9.84 24.39
CA LEU A 73 -6.92 8.56 24.40
C LEU A 73 -6.47 7.67 25.58
N GLN A 74 -5.17 7.60 25.85
CA GLN A 74 -4.63 6.84 26.96
C GLN A 74 -5.13 7.37 28.31
N VAL A 75 -5.20 8.69 28.49
CA VAL A 75 -5.76 9.32 29.70
C VAL A 75 -7.25 9.01 29.86
N GLU A 76 -8.04 9.10 28.79
CA GLU A 76 -9.47 8.77 28.83
C GLU A 76 -9.73 7.28 29.14
N ILE A 77 -8.90 6.38 28.60
CA ILE A 77 -8.93 4.95 28.95
C ILE A 77 -8.64 4.75 30.44
N GLN A 78 -7.61 5.41 30.98
CA GLN A 78 -7.28 5.31 32.40
C GLN A 78 -8.41 5.82 33.30
N ILE A 79 -9.00 6.96 32.97
CA ILE A 79 -10.14 7.52 33.71
C ILE A 79 -11.32 6.55 33.68
N THR A 80 -11.66 6.03 32.49
CA THR A 80 -12.77 5.10 32.32
C THR A 80 -12.55 3.81 33.11
N THR A 81 -11.34 3.25 33.11
CA THR A 81 -10.98 2.07 33.91
C THR A 81 -11.13 2.31 35.41
N VAL A 82 -10.72 3.49 35.90
CA VAL A 82 -10.92 3.85 37.33
C VAL A 82 -12.41 3.90 37.65
N ILE A 83 -13.21 4.55 36.81
CA ILE A 83 -14.67 4.63 36.98
C ILE A 83 -15.30 3.21 37.00
N GLN A 84 -14.89 2.34 36.07
CA GLN A 84 -15.35 0.94 36.03
C GLN A 84 -15.04 0.21 37.35
N HIS A 85 -13.81 0.29 37.85
CA HIS A 85 -13.42 -0.35 39.12
C HIS A 85 -14.19 0.21 40.31
N VAL A 86 -14.45 1.52 40.36
CA VAL A 86 -15.26 2.14 41.43
C VAL A 86 -16.68 1.56 41.42
N PHE A 87 -17.33 1.49 40.25
CA PHE A 87 -18.67 0.91 40.15
C PHE A 87 -18.71 -0.57 40.50
N GLN A 88 -17.74 -1.37 40.04
CA GLN A 88 -17.64 -2.78 40.43
C GLN A 88 -17.56 -2.94 41.95
N ASN A 89 -16.66 -2.19 42.61
CA ASN A 89 -16.48 -2.26 44.05
C ASN A 89 -17.72 -1.81 44.83
N LEU A 90 -18.43 -0.78 44.36
CA LEU A 90 -19.69 -0.34 44.97
C LEU A 90 -20.77 -1.41 44.87
N ILE A 91 -20.92 -2.05 43.70
CA ILE A 91 -21.90 -3.11 43.47
C ILE A 91 -21.58 -4.31 44.39
N LEU A 92 -20.33 -4.76 44.41
CA LEU A 92 -19.90 -5.87 45.28
C LEU A 92 -20.05 -5.54 46.77
N GLY A 93 -19.69 -4.32 47.18
CA GLY A 93 -19.77 -3.85 48.56
C GLY A 93 -21.21 -3.61 49.06
N SER A 94 -22.14 -3.31 48.15
CA SER A 94 -23.56 -3.08 48.47
C SER A 94 -24.30 -4.35 48.92
N LYS A 95 -23.73 -5.54 48.68
CA LYS A 95 -24.36 -6.86 48.93
C LYS A 95 -25.71 -7.06 48.23
N VAL A 96 -26.05 -6.22 47.24
CA VAL A 96 -27.23 -6.42 46.39
C VAL A 96 -27.06 -7.68 45.57
N ASN A 97 -28.12 -8.50 45.46
CA ASN A 97 -28.13 -9.71 44.64
C ASN A 97 -28.21 -9.37 43.15
N TRP A 98 -27.12 -8.83 42.60
CA TRP A 98 -27.03 -8.36 41.22
C TRP A 98 -27.17 -9.47 40.17
N ALA A 99 -27.03 -10.75 40.57
CA ALA A 99 -27.16 -11.90 39.70
C ALA A 99 -28.62 -12.35 39.47
N GLU A 100 -29.56 -11.86 40.30
CA GLU A 100 -30.98 -12.19 40.22
C GLU A 100 -31.70 -11.41 39.13
N ASP A 101 -31.33 -10.13 38.93
CA ASP A 101 -31.83 -9.33 37.83
C ASP A 101 -30.97 -9.52 36.57
N SER A 102 -31.60 -9.96 35.50
CA SER A 102 -30.90 -10.28 34.24
C SER A 102 -30.21 -9.09 33.59
N ALA A 103 -30.82 -7.90 33.63
CA ALA A 103 -30.27 -6.68 33.04
C ALA A 103 -29.10 -6.14 33.88
N PHE A 104 -29.22 -6.22 35.20
CA PHE A 104 -28.16 -5.81 36.10
C PHE A 104 -26.95 -6.75 36.03
N LYS A 105 -27.18 -8.06 35.95
CA LYS A 105 -26.13 -9.06 35.70
C LYS A 105 -25.34 -8.76 34.43
N GLU A 106 -26.02 -8.44 33.33
CA GLU A 106 -25.35 -8.09 32.08
C GLU A 106 -24.50 -6.83 32.24
N THR A 107 -25.02 -5.80 32.91
CA THR A 107 -24.32 -4.54 33.16
C THR A 107 -23.03 -4.76 33.98
N VAL A 108 -23.09 -5.59 35.03
CA VAL A 108 -21.92 -5.94 35.85
C VAL A 108 -20.86 -6.68 35.02
N LEU A 109 -21.27 -7.66 34.21
CA LEU A 109 -20.33 -8.40 33.34
C LEU A 109 -19.70 -7.53 32.26
N GLN A 110 -20.42 -6.51 31.75
CA GLN A 110 -19.85 -5.54 30.82
C GLN A 110 -18.81 -4.64 31.49
N LEU A 111 -19.01 -4.27 32.75
CA LEU A 111 -18.03 -3.50 33.53
C LEU A 111 -16.73 -4.27 33.76
N GLU A 112 -16.75 -5.61 33.79
CA GLU A 112 -15.56 -6.46 33.94
C GLU A 112 -14.68 -6.53 32.68
N LYS A 113 -15.18 -6.06 31.52
CA LYS A 113 -14.41 -6.06 30.27
C LYS A 113 -13.34 -4.96 30.28
N ASN A 114 -12.08 -5.37 30.33
CA ASN A 114 -10.94 -4.46 30.23
C ASN A 114 -10.89 -3.77 28.85
N LEU A 115 -10.88 -2.43 28.86
CA LEU A 115 -10.73 -1.60 27.65
C LEU A 115 -9.31 -1.63 27.08
N THR A 116 -8.35 -2.21 27.79
CA THR A 116 -6.93 -2.29 27.42
C THR A 116 -6.58 -3.35 26.36
N MET A 117 -7.56 -4.13 25.87
CA MET A 117 -7.35 -5.19 24.86
C MET A 117 -7.68 -4.75 23.41
N LEU A 118 -7.71 -3.45 23.14
CA LEU A 118 -7.89 -2.87 21.80
C LEU A 118 -6.64 -2.10 21.39
#